data_AF-A0A813KJA6-F1
#
_entry.id   AF-A0A813KJA6-F1
#
_cell.length_a   1.000
_cell.length_b   1.000
_cell.length_c   1.000
_cell.angle_alpha   90.00
_cell.angle_beta   90.00
_cell.angle_gamma   90.00
#
_symmetry.space_group_name_H-M   'P 1'
#
loop_
_entity.id
_entity.type
_entity.pdbx_description
1 polymer ?
#
loop_
_entity_poly.entity_id
_entity_poly.type
_entity_poly.pdbx_seq_one_letter_code
_entity_poly.pdbx_strand_id
1 'polypeptide(L)'
;MAGSLYIREDNDRLILDARPPNRKEVGLVFWVRLLVGPGSLVDCVLESNEVLAQYAEDAVDYYNRWLVTVERAVRNSLAIELKVSDVKHLRACPDLPDGAFVVPAVSALAMGDLQAVELGQLGHLTIAVRAAAVNNHTVLCRERPFPRSAYFAGVCIDDFCAFEKEEGDIVDGVVVPAACAPAT
;
A
#
# COMPACT_ATOMS: atom_id res chain seq x y z
N MET A 1 -26.58 6.13 7.76
CA MET A 1 -26.82 4.93 6.92
C MET A 1 -25.48 4.45 6.42
N ALA A 2 -24.96 3.36 6.97
CA ALA A 2 -23.80 2.67 6.42
C ALA A 2 -24.29 1.76 5.30
N GLY A 3 -23.75 1.91 4.10
CA GLY A 3 -24.01 0.99 2.98
C GLY A 3 -22.94 -0.10 2.98
N SER A 4 -23.37 -1.37 2.98
CA SER A 4 -22.50 -2.49 2.63
C SER A 4 -22.46 -2.62 1.10
N LEU A 5 -21.25 -2.76 0.54
CA LEU A 5 -21.03 -3.08 -0.87
C LEU A 5 -20.32 -4.44 -0.91
N TYR A 6 -20.95 -5.41 -1.57
CA TYR A 6 -20.44 -6.77 -1.71
C TYR A 6 -19.46 -6.85 -2.88
N ILE A 7 -18.20 -7.23 -2.63
CA ILE A 7 -17.17 -7.45 -3.66
C ILE A 7 -16.64 -8.90 -3.65
N ARG A 8 -16.98 -9.72 -2.64
CA ARG A 8 -16.87 -11.19 -2.63
C ARG A 8 -18.05 -11.79 -1.85
N GLU A 9 -18.57 -12.95 -2.26
CA GLU A 9 -19.86 -13.51 -1.79
C GLU A 9 -19.86 -13.95 -0.30
N ASP A 10 -18.69 -14.01 0.33
CA ASP A 10 -18.43 -14.76 1.55
C ASP A 10 -17.67 -13.98 2.63
N ASN A 11 -17.36 -12.69 2.42
CA ASN A 11 -16.76 -11.83 3.44
C ASN A 11 -17.31 -10.40 3.42
N ASP A 12 -17.92 -9.98 4.54
CA ASP A 12 -18.30 -8.59 4.76
C ASP A 12 -17.05 -7.72 4.96
N ARG A 13 -16.96 -6.60 4.23
CA ARG A 13 -15.92 -5.59 4.44
C ARG A 13 -16.51 -4.41 5.21
N LEU A 14 -15.85 -4.02 6.29
CA LEU A 14 -16.14 -2.75 6.95
C LEU A 14 -15.65 -1.60 6.06
N ILE A 15 -16.58 -0.75 5.62
CA ILE A 15 -16.26 0.49 4.89
C ILE A 15 -16.55 1.66 5.83
N LEU A 16 -15.51 2.44 6.15
CA LEU A 16 -15.67 3.67 6.91
C LEU A 16 -16.19 4.78 5.98
N ASP A 17 -17.34 5.37 6.31
CA ASP A 17 -17.77 6.61 5.65
C ASP A 17 -16.95 7.80 6.15
N ALA A 18 -15.77 7.98 5.54
CA ALA A 18 -14.86 9.07 5.87
C ALA A 18 -15.19 10.40 5.17
N ARG A 19 -16.29 10.51 4.40
CA ARG A 19 -16.63 11.76 3.68
C ARG A 19 -16.79 12.97 4.62
N PRO A 20 -17.50 12.87 5.77
CA PRO A 20 -17.62 14.00 6.69
C PRO A 20 -16.29 14.52 7.25
N PRO A 21 -15.38 13.69 7.81
CA PRO A 21 -14.09 14.18 8.27
C PRO A 21 -13.17 14.60 7.12
N ASN A 22 -13.16 13.90 5.97
CA ASN A 22 -12.31 14.26 4.82
C ASN A 22 -12.57 15.70 4.34
N ARG A 23 -13.82 16.18 4.37
CA ARG A 23 -14.16 17.57 3.98
C ARG A 23 -13.60 18.64 4.91
N LYS A 24 -13.19 18.27 6.13
CA LYS A 24 -12.66 19.20 7.14
C LYS A 24 -11.13 19.16 7.23
N GLU A 25 -10.48 18.30 6.47
CA GLU A 25 -9.04 18.09 6.50
C GLU A 25 -8.37 18.58 5.23
N VAL A 26 -7.11 18.97 5.35
CA VAL A 26 -6.24 19.26 4.21
C VAL A 26 -5.44 18.01 3.88
N GLY A 27 -5.47 17.58 2.62
CA GLY A 27 -4.69 16.44 2.13
C GLY A 27 -3.19 16.71 2.19
N LEU A 28 -2.44 15.80 2.79
CA LEU A 28 -0.99 15.71 2.69
C LEU A 28 -0.62 15.14 1.31
N VAL A 29 0.51 15.59 0.76
CA VAL A 29 0.91 15.28 -0.62
C VAL A 29 2.41 15.07 -0.79
N PHE A 30 3.16 14.91 0.30
CA PHE A 30 4.62 14.84 0.22
C PHE A 30 5.09 13.47 -0.27
N TRP A 31 4.62 12.39 0.34
CA TRP A 31 5.07 11.03 0.06
C TRP A 31 4.40 10.43 -1.17
N VAL A 32 3.14 10.78 -1.44
CA VAL A 32 2.43 10.35 -2.67
C VAL A 32 3.11 10.82 -3.96
N ARG A 33 3.94 11.87 -3.91
CA ARG A 33 4.77 12.30 -5.03
C ARG A 33 5.84 11.27 -5.42
N LEU A 34 6.25 10.43 -4.46
CA LEU A 34 7.22 9.35 -4.68
C LEU A 34 6.57 8.04 -5.13
N LEU A 35 5.27 8.02 -5.43
CA LEU A 35 4.62 6.87 -6.03
C LEU A 35 5.32 6.48 -7.33
N VAL A 36 5.53 5.19 -7.52
CA VAL A 36 5.86 4.66 -8.85
C VAL A 36 4.62 4.77 -9.74
N GLY A 37 4.83 5.10 -11.01
CA GLY A 37 3.77 5.10 -12.01
C GLY A 37 4.27 4.44 -13.29
N PRO A 38 3.36 3.90 -14.13
CA PRO A 38 3.74 3.24 -15.38
C PRO A 38 4.48 4.19 -16.32
N GLY A 39 4.19 5.49 -16.25
CA GLY A 39 4.91 6.51 -17.01
C GLY A 39 6.39 6.59 -16.67
N SER A 40 6.84 6.16 -15.49
CA SER A 40 8.26 6.11 -15.16
C SER A 40 8.98 4.95 -15.86
N LEU A 41 8.28 3.91 -16.34
CA LEU A 41 8.90 2.75 -17.00
C LEU A 41 9.20 2.99 -18.49
N VAL A 42 8.58 4.00 -19.11
CA VAL A 42 8.75 4.27 -20.55
C VAL A 42 10.17 4.74 -20.90
N ASP A 43 10.91 5.23 -19.91
CA ASP A 43 12.31 5.65 -20.04
C ASP A 43 13.30 4.48 -19.85
N CYS A 44 12.81 3.26 -19.61
CA CYS A 44 13.64 2.07 -19.51
C CYS A 44 14.13 1.65 -20.90
N VAL A 45 15.42 1.84 -21.15
CA VAL A 45 16.09 1.35 -22.35
C VAL A 45 16.79 0.03 -22.05
N LEU A 46 16.53 -0.99 -22.87
CA LEU A 46 17.22 -2.28 -22.85
C LEU A 46 18.18 -2.36 -24.03
N GLU A 47 19.32 -3.00 -23.81
CA GLU A 47 20.24 -3.37 -24.88
C GLU A 47 19.69 -4.54 -25.70
N SER A 48 20.31 -4.82 -26.86
CA SER A 48 19.84 -5.84 -27.80
C SER A 48 19.90 -7.27 -27.27
N ASN A 49 20.58 -7.49 -26.14
CA ASN A 49 20.73 -8.77 -25.45
C ASN A 49 20.17 -8.73 -24.01
N GLU A 50 19.34 -7.73 -23.68
CA GLU A 50 18.76 -7.60 -22.34
C GLU A 50 17.27 -7.95 -22.33
N VAL A 51 16.83 -8.54 -21.22
CA VAL A 51 15.43 -8.66 -20.83
C VAL A 51 15.19 -7.86 -19.55
N LEU A 52 13.93 -7.49 -19.30
CA LEU A 52 13.53 -6.87 -18.05
C LEU A 52 12.82 -7.89 -17.17
N ALA A 53 13.49 -8.35 -16.12
CA ALA A 53 12.85 -9.13 -15.07
C ALA A 53 11.98 -8.22 -14.19
N GLN A 54 10.82 -8.73 -13.78
CA GLN A 54 9.88 -8.02 -12.92
C GLN A 54 9.58 -8.85 -11.67
N TYR A 55 9.67 -8.20 -10.52
CA TYR A 55 9.36 -8.75 -9.21
C TYR A 55 8.30 -7.85 -8.58
N ALA A 56 7.09 -8.37 -8.38
CA ALA A 56 5.97 -7.58 -7.87
C ALA A 56 5.29 -8.31 -6.72
N GLU A 57 4.98 -7.55 -5.66
CA GLU A 57 4.32 -8.02 -4.46
C GLU A 57 3.15 -7.10 -4.11
N ASP A 58 2.01 -7.69 -3.77
CA ASP A 58 0.81 -7.01 -3.30
C ASP A 58 0.60 -7.30 -1.80
N ALA A 59 0.60 -6.25 -0.99
CA ALA A 59 0.44 -6.37 0.45
C ALA A 59 -1.04 -6.59 0.84
N VAL A 60 -1.41 -7.85 1.11
CA VAL A 60 -2.75 -8.20 1.62
C VAL A 60 -3.11 -7.41 2.89
N ASP A 61 -4.34 -6.89 2.95
CA ASP A 61 -4.88 -6.11 4.08
C ASP A 61 -4.01 -4.91 4.49
N TYR A 62 -3.32 -4.31 3.52
CA TYR A 62 -2.31 -3.28 3.74
C TYR A 62 -2.70 -2.19 4.75
N TYR A 63 -3.85 -1.53 4.54
CA TYR A 63 -4.30 -0.43 5.40
C TYR A 63 -4.48 -0.87 6.86
N ASN A 64 -4.93 -2.10 7.09
CA ASN A 64 -5.17 -2.64 8.43
C ASN A 64 -3.86 -2.98 9.18
N ARG A 65 -2.71 -3.02 8.48
CA ARG A 65 -1.40 -3.29 9.09
C ARG A 65 -0.77 -2.06 9.74
N TRP A 66 -1.30 -0.87 9.46
CA TRP A 66 -0.78 0.39 9.99
C TRP A 66 -1.62 0.86 11.18
N LEU A 67 -1.05 0.80 12.38
CA LEU A 67 -1.69 1.36 13.57
C LEU A 67 -1.70 2.89 13.48
N VAL A 68 -2.81 3.50 13.88
CA VAL A 68 -2.95 4.96 13.96
C VAL A 68 -2.93 5.44 15.41
N THR A 69 -2.65 6.73 15.61
CA THR A 69 -2.72 7.33 16.95
C THR A 69 -4.14 7.32 17.49
N VAL A 70 -4.29 7.52 18.80
CA VAL A 70 -5.61 7.59 19.46
C VAL A 70 -6.46 8.71 18.85
N GLU A 71 -5.88 9.88 18.59
CA GLU A 71 -6.58 11.02 17.99
C GLU A 71 -7.13 10.68 16.60
N ARG A 72 -6.34 9.94 15.82
CA ARG A 72 -6.76 9.50 14.49
C ARG A 72 -7.80 8.38 14.55
N ALA A 73 -7.68 7.46 15.52
CA ALA A 73 -8.71 6.46 15.78
C ALA A 73 -10.04 7.12 16.17
N VAL A 74 -10.02 8.14 17.03
CA VAL A 74 -11.21 8.94 17.38
C VAL A 74 -11.83 9.59 16.13
N ARG A 75 -11.02 10.10 15.20
CA ARG A 75 -11.51 10.56 13.88
C ARG A 75 -12.19 9.44 13.08
N ASN A 76 -11.69 8.21 13.20
CA ASN A 76 -12.24 7.01 12.55
C ASN A 76 -13.35 6.31 13.38
N SER A 77 -14.01 7.04 14.28
CA SER A 77 -15.16 6.52 15.05
C SER A 77 -16.30 6.12 14.13
N LEU A 78 -16.93 4.99 14.43
CA LEU A 78 -18.12 4.54 13.74
C LEU A 78 -19.34 5.30 14.30
N ALA A 79 -20.31 5.61 13.44
CA ALA A 79 -21.55 6.27 13.84
C ALA A 79 -22.54 5.29 14.50
N ILE A 80 -22.10 4.62 15.57
CA ILE A 80 -22.86 3.65 16.35
C ILE A 80 -22.44 3.73 17.82
N GLU A 81 -23.42 3.57 18.72
CA GLU A 81 -23.19 3.37 20.14
C GLU A 81 -23.52 1.92 20.50
N LEU A 82 -22.62 1.28 21.24
CA LEU A 82 -22.74 -0.11 21.69
C LEU A 82 -22.78 -0.13 23.21
N LYS A 83 -23.62 -0.98 23.80
CA LYS A 83 -23.58 -1.20 25.25
C LYS A 83 -22.33 -1.98 25.59
N VAL A 84 -21.67 -1.60 26.68
CA VAL A 84 -20.47 -2.31 27.17
C VAL A 84 -20.77 -3.79 27.41
N SER A 85 -21.97 -4.14 27.89
CA SER A 85 -22.40 -5.53 28.07
C SER A 85 -22.27 -6.39 26.81
N ASP A 86 -22.47 -5.80 25.64
CA ASP A 86 -22.54 -6.52 24.37
C ASP A 86 -21.14 -6.75 23.79
N VAL A 87 -20.15 -5.93 24.20
CA VAL A 87 -18.79 -5.93 23.65
C VAL A 87 -17.69 -6.20 24.67
N LYS A 88 -18.03 -6.45 25.94
CA LYS A 88 -17.07 -6.70 27.05
C LYS A 88 -16.09 -7.84 26.78
N HIS A 89 -16.49 -8.79 25.92
CA HIS A 89 -15.66 -9.92 25.49
C HIS A 89 -14.56 -9.55 24.48
N LEU A 90 -14.64 -8.36 23.87
CA LEU A 90 -13.64 -7.87 22.93
C LEU A 90 -12.46 -7.27 23.68
N ARG A 91 -11.24 -7.60 23.26
CA ARG A 91 -10.00 -7.04 23.82
C ARG A 91 -9.95 -5.51 23.80
N ALA A 92 -10.61 -4.88 22.83
CA ALA A 92 -10.64 -3.44 22.67
C ALA A 92 -11.63 -2.74 23.60
N CYS A 93 -12.52 -3.47 24.29
CA CYS A 93 -13.47 -2.87 25.20
C CYS A 93 -12.75 -2.38 26.46
N PRO A 94 -12.87 -1.08 26.83
CA PRO A 94 -12.35 -0.59 28.09
C PRO A 94 -13.10 -1.18 29.29
N ASP A 95 -12.45 -1.21 30.45
CA ASP A 95 -13.09 -1.60 31.70
C ASP A 95 -14.01 -0.46 32.18
N LEU A 96 -15.30 -0.63 31.93
CA LEU A 96 -16.36 0.33 32.23
C LEU A 96 -17.50 -0.38 32.97
N PRO A 97 -18.27 0.36 33.79
CA PRO A 97 -19.40 -0.22 34.52
C PRO A 97 -20.48 -0.74 33.56
N ASP A 98 -21.17 -1.79 34.00
CA ASP A 98 -22.30 -2.33 33.26
C ASP A 98 -23.39 -1.26 33.11
N GLY A 99 -23.94 -1.14 31.89
CA GLY A 99 -24.89 -0.07 31.52
C GLY A 99 -24.25 1.14 30.84
N ALA A 100 -22.91 1.24 30.81
CA ALA A 100 -22.22 2.24 29.99
C ALA A 100 -22.32 1.92 28.49
N PHE A 101 -22.09 2.96 27.68
CA PHE A 101 -22.02 2.88 26.22
C PHE A 101 -20.64 3.27 25.72
N VAL A 102 -20.25 2.68 24.59
CA VAL A 102 -18.98 2.95 23.91
C VAL A 102 -19.23 3.18 22.42
N VAL A 103 -18.38 4.01 21.81
CA VAL A 103 -18.34 4.22 20.36
C VAL A 103 -17.09 3.51 19.84
N PRO A 104 -17.23 2.46 19.00
CA PRO A 104 -16.08 1.79 18.43
C PRO A 104 -15.38 2.69 17.40
N ALA A 105 -14.07 2.56 17.34
CA ALA A 105 -13.20 3.32 16.44
C ALA A 105 -12.19 2.39 15.76
N VAL A 106 -11.84 2.69 14.50
CA VAL A 106 -10.83 1.92 13.78
C VAL A 106 -9.43 2.39 14.20
N SER A 107 -8.67 1.52 14.89
CA SER A 107 -7.31 1.80 15.38
C SER A 107 -6.22 1.55 14.35
N ALA A 108 -6.60 1.32 13.09
CA ALA A 108 -5.72 1.17 11.95
C ALA A 108 -6.03 2.22 10.89
N LEU A 109 -5.17 2.32 9.87
CA LEU A 109 -5.40 3.19 8.74
C LEU A 109 -6.65 2.70 8.01
N ALA A 110 -7.63 3.58 7.84
CA ALA A 110 -8.91 3.20 7.28
C ALA A 110 -8.96 3.44 5.77
N MET A 111 -9.49 2.48 5.02
CA MET A 111 -9.82 2.70 3.62
C MET A 111 -10.84 3.84 3.49
N GLY A 112 -10.58 4.80 2.59
CA GLY A 112 -11.41 5.98 2.39
C GLY A 112 -10.99 7.22 3.20
N ASP A 113 -10.08 7.08 4.16
CA ASP A 113 -9.47 8.21 4.85
C ASP A 113 -8.60 9.05 3.89
N LEU A 114 -8.80 10.37 3.87
CA LEU A 114 -8.10 11.31 3.00
C LEU A 114 -6.57 11.17 3.04
N GLN A 115 -5.97 10.86 4.19
CA GLN A 115 -4.50 10.73 4.31
C GLN A 115 -4.01 9.30 4.22
N ALA A 116 -4.89 8.31 3.98
CA ALA A 116 -4.50 6.91 3.98
C ALA A 116 -3.39 6.61 2.97
N VAL A 117 -3.50 7.18 1.76
CA VAL A 117 -2.51 6.97 0.70
C VAL A 117 -1.15 7.58 1.07
N GLU A 118 -1.13 8.81 1.59
CA GLU A 118 0.11 9.47 2.03
C GLU A 118 0.81 8.68 3.15
N LEU A 119 0.07 8.31 4.19
CA LEU A 119 0.63 7.64 5.36
C LEU A 119 1.06 6.20 5.03
N GLY A 120 0.27 5.50 4.21
CA GLY A 120 0.64 4.20 3.69
C GLY A 120 1.94 4.29 2.88
N GLN A 121 1.98 5.18 1.89
CA GLN A 121 3.15 5.38 1.04
C GLN A 121 4.41 5.68 1.86
N LEU A 122 4.31 6.55 2.86
CA LEU A 122 5.41 6.80 3.81
C LEU A 122 5.86 5.52 4.51
N GLY A 123 4.91 4.77 5.08
CA GLY A 123 5.19 3.52 5.79
C GLY A 123 5.89 2.48 4.90
N HIS A 124 5.34 2.21 3.73
CA HIS A 124 5.87 1.19 2.84
C HIS A 124 7.21 1.59 2.21
N LEU A 125 7.38 2.87 1.83
CA LEU A 125 8.68 3.37 1.38
C LEU A 125 9.73 3.30 2.51
N THR A 126 9.34 3.59 3.76
CA THR A 126 10.24 3.47 4.91
C THR A 126 10.71 2.03 5.11
N ILE A 127 9.81 1.05 4.96
CA ILE A 127 10.19 -0.38 5.00
C ILE A 127 11.16 -0.70 3.86
N ALA A 128 10.84 -0.31 2.63
CA ALA A 128 11.66 -0.62 1.46
C ALA A 128 13.08 -0.02 1.58
N VAL A 129 13.20 1.22 2.07
CA VAL A 129 14.50 1.86 2.33
C VAL A 129 15.26 1.13 3.45
N ARG A 130 14.58 0.79 4.56
CA ARG A 130 15.22 0.08 5.68
C ARG A 130 15.67 -1.33 5.35
N ALA A 131 14.94 -2.00 4.45
CA ALA A 131 15.29 -3.30 3.91
C ALA A 131 16.39 -3.24 2.82
N ALA A 132 16.88 -2.03 2.48
CA ALA A 132 17.78 -1.77 1.35
C ALA A 132 17.24 -2.21 -0.02
N ALA A 133 15.92 -2.41 -0.13
CA ALA A 133 15.25 -2.76 -1.39
C ALA A 133 15.21 -1.57 -2.36
N VAL A 134 15.25 -0.33 -1.85
CA VAL A 134 15.38 0.91 -2.63
C VAL A 134 16.33 1.89 -1.97
N ASN A 135 16.99 2.71 -2.79
CA ASN A 135 17.78 3.85 -2.35
C ASN A 135 17.68 5.00 -3.37
N ASN A 136 18.37 6.11 -3.14
CA ASN A 136 18.29 7.29 -4.01
C ASN A 136 18.74 7.05 -5.47
N HIS A 137 19.52 6.01 -5.74
CA HIS A 137 20.01 5.66 -7.08
C HIS A 137 19.14 4.63 -7.79
N THR A 138 18.31 3.88 -7.05
CA THR A 138 17.48 2.79 -7.58
C THR A 138 15.98 3.06 -7.49
N VAL A 139 15.57 4.10 -6.75
CA VAL A 139 14.15 4.43 -6.57
C VAL A 139 13.52 4.90 -7.87
N LEU A 140 12.48 4.19 -8.30
CA LEU A 140 11.62 4.55 -9.42
C LEU A 140 10.43 5.35 -8.89
N CYS A 141 10.28 6.59 -9.31
CA CYS A 141 9.13 7.42 -8.94
C CYS A 141 8.82 8.48 -10.01
N ARG A 142 7.64 9.11 -9.91
CA ARG A 142 7.16 10.11 -10.88
C ARG A 142 7.94 11.42 -10.90
N GLU A 143 8.64 11.75 -9.83
CA GLU A 143 9.24 13.08 -9.59
C GLU A 143 10.76 13.11 -9.79
N ARG A 144 11.32 12.01 -10.31
CA ARG A 144 12.76 11.89 -10.57
C ARG A 144 13.01 11.31 -11.96
N PRO A 145 14.17 11.63 -12.57
CA PRO A 145 14.63 10.94 -13.76
C PRO A 145 14.73 9.44 -13.53
N PHE A 146 14.62 8.67 -14.62
CA PHE A 146 14.80 7.23 -14.59
C PHE A 146 16.14 6.83 -13.97
N PRO A 147 16.18 5.83 -13.06
CA PRO A 147 17.40 5.29 -12.50
C PRO A 147 18.40 4.82 -13.56
N ARG A 148 19.70 5.09 -13.36
CA ARG A 148 20.77 4.60 -14.27
C ARG A 148 21.27 3.19 -13.92
N SER A 149 20.73 2.61 -12.86
CA SER A 149 21.09 1.29 -12.37
C SER A 149 20.41 0.20 -13.22
N ALA A 150 21.02 -0.98 -13.31
CA ALA A 150 20.38 -2.17 -13.89
C ALA A 150 19.18 -2.63 -13.04
N TYR A 151 19.29 -2.46 -11.72
CA TYR A 151 18.20 -2.67 -10.76
C TYR A 151 17.49 -1.36 -10.41
N PHE A 152 16.17 -1.36 -10.41
CA PHE A 152 15.35 -0.25 -9.95
C PHE A 152 14.02 -0.74 -9.39
N ALA A 153 13.51 -0.06 -8.37
CA ALA A 153 12.29 -0.47 -7.68
C ALA A 153 11.53 0.73 -7.12
N GLY A 154 10.24 0.55 -6.89
CA GLY A 154 9.36 1.60 -6.40
C GLY A 154 8.17 1.04 -5.65
N VAL A 155 7.51 1.93 -4.93
CA VAL A 155 6.31 1.61 -4.14
C VAL A 155 5.12 2.35 -4.73
N CYS A 156 4.05 1.64 -5.02
CA CYS A 156 2.74 2.20 -5.34
C CYS A 156 1.75 1.79 -4.26
N ILE A 157 1.70 2.54 -3.15
CA ILE A 157 0.81 2.25 -2.02
C ILE A 157 1.10 0.86 -1.43
N ASP A 158 0.25 -0.12 -1.67
CA ASP A 158 0.31 -1.50 -1.24
C ASP A 158 1.16 -2.38 -2.16
N ASP A 159 1.39 -1.95 -3.41
CA ASP A 159 2.27 -2.63 -4.35
C ASP A 159 3.74 -2.24 -4.13
N PHE A 160 4.61 -3.25 -4.11
CA PHE A 160 6.05 -3.08 -4.31
C PHE A 160 6.44 -3.71 -5.64
N CYS A 161 7.11 -2.96 -6.50
CA CYS A 161 7.59 -3.43 -7.79
C CYS A 161 9.09 -3.17 -7.91
N ALA A 162 9.84 -4.23 -8.19
CA ALA A 162 11.25 -4.17 -8.54
C ALA A 162 11.46 -4.74 -9.94
N PHE A 163 12.52 -4.24 -10.58
CA PHE A 163 12.88 -4.60 -11.93
C PHE A 163 14.40 -4.72 -12.03
N GLU A 164 14.85 -5.64 -12.86
CA GLU A 164 16.26 -5.85 -13.13
C GLU A 164 16.47 -6.07 -14.62
N LYS A 165 17.45 -5.36 -15.19
CA LYS A 165 17.94 -5.63 -16.54
C LYS A 165 18.88 -6.82 -16.45
N GLU A 166 18.51 -7.90 -17.12
CA GLU A 166 19.25 -9.15 -17.11
C GLU A 166 19.69 -9.49 -18.53
N GLU A 167 20.86 -10.11 -18.67
CA GLU A 167 21.27 -10.67 -19.97
C GLU A 167 20.34 -11.82 -20.36
N GLY A 168 19.96 -11.84 -21.63
CA GLY A 168 19.17 -12.90 -22.25
C GLY A 168 19.88 -13.54 -23.42
N ASP A 169 19.45 -14.76 -23.75
CA ASP A 169 19.90 -15.49 -24.92
C ASP A 169 19.10 -15.09 -26.15
N ILE A 170 19.75 -15.09 -27.31
CA ILE A 170 19.06 -14.84 -28.59
C ILE A 170 18.65 -16.17 -29.20
N VAL A 171 17.35 -16.46 -29.19
CA VAL A 171 16.75 -17.65 -29.81
C VAL A 171 15.84 -17.20 -30.94
N ASP A 172 16.13 -17.63 -32.17
CA ASP A 172 15.38 -17.26 -33.38
C ASP A 172 15.17 -15.74 -33.58
N GLY A 173 16.14 -14.94 -33.13
CA GLY A 173 16.11 -13.47 -33.23
C GLY A 173 15.29 -12.78 -32.13
N VAL A 174 14.85 -13.51 -31.10
CA VAL A 174 14.18 -12.99 -29.91
C VAL A 174 15.07 -13.16 -28.68
N VAL A 175 15.18 -12.12 -27.86
CA VAL A 175 15.89 -12.20 -26.57
C VAL A 175 14.99 -12.90 -25.54
N VAL A 176 15.46 -13.98 -24.94
CA VAL A 176 14.76 -14.73 -23.89
C VAL A 176 15.60 -14.75 -22.60
N PRO A 177 14.99 -14.85 -21.41
CA PRO A 177 15.77 -14.95 -20.17
C PRO A 177 16.75 -16.12 -20.21
N ALA A 178 18.01 -15.90 -19.79
CA ALA A 178 19.07 -16.93 -19.89
C ALA A 178 18.77 -18.24 -19.13
N ALA A 179 17.90 -18.19 -18.11
CA ALA A 179 17.45 -19.39 -17.38
C ALA A 179 16.47 -20.28 -18.17
N CYS A 180 15.98 -19.84 -19.34
CA CYS A 180 15.06 -20.58 -20.19
C CYS A 180 15.74 -21.31 -21.36
N ALA A 181 17.08 -21.24 -21.50
CA ALA A 181 17.79 -22.05 -22.48
C ALA A 181 17.61 -23.54 -22.12
N PRO A 182 17.10 -24.39 -23.03
CA PRO A 182 16.99 -25.81 -22.76
C PRO A 182 18.39 -26.36 -22.45
N ALA A 183 18.53 -27.03 -21.30
CA ALA A 183 19.75 -27.76 -20.97
C ALA A 183 20.09 -28.68 -22.15
N THR A 184 21.28 -28.50 -22.70
CA THR A 184 21.81 -29.31 -23.81
C THR A 184 22.22 -30.69 -23.34
#